data_AF-A0A8T3DRQ1-F1
#
_entry.id   AF-A0A8T3DRQ1-F1
#
_cell.length_a   1.000
_cell.length_b   1.000
_cell.length_c   1.000
_cell.angle_alpha   90.00
_cell.angle_beta   90.00
_cell.angle_gamma   90.00
#
_symmetry.space_group_name_H-M   'P 1'
#
loop_
_entity.id
_entity.type
_entity.pdbx_description
1 polymer ?
#
loop_
_entity_poly.entity_id
_entity_poly.type
_entity_poly.pdbx_seq_one_letter_code
_entity_poly.pdbx_strand_id
1 'polypeptide(L)'
;MAGHGSAERRVQRWGGSIISQRWVLTAAHVLQGADGDFYDRKTITVLAGVIKRPTEAQTVPPALEIENYIVHSDYKTEVGVPSFDIALLRMKEDIVFDHKRRPVCLPCTVGVSEVLPLPSQNWTSRCHHQDMVLTGLGGADYRAVSGFVSGWGLTEKSPWASEDLVHGAISVQPRELCGAALVNEGVFCANSVGVDACKGDSGGPFVIKRNGRWIQIGIVSYGSSYWCMNGTMGFYTSLPKFMPWIREQVGTDLVYT
;
A
#
# COMPACT_ATOMS: atom_id res chain seq x y z
N MET A 1 2.29 -7.62 -8.13
CA MET A 1 1.19 -8.57 -8.32
C MET A 1 0.70 -8.53 -9.75
N ALA A 2 0.18 -9.65 -10.24
CA ALA A 2 -0.39 -9.76 -11.57
C ALA A 2 -1.70 -10.57 -11.50
N GLY A 3 -2.79 -10.04 -12.06
CA GLY A 3 -4.08 -10.72 -12.21
C GLY A 3 -4.47 -10.85 -13.69
N HIS A 4 -5.15 -11.94 -14.06
CA HIS A 4 -5.74 -12.10 -15.39
C HIS A 4 -7.23 -11.71 -15.38
N GLY A 5 -7.59 -10.65 -16.09
CA GLY A 5 -8.97 -10.31 -16.40
C GLY A 5 -9.50 -11.11 -17.59
N SER A 6 -10.75 -11.56 -17.54
CA SER A 6 -11.41 -12.31 -18.60
C SER A 6 -12.07 -11.39 -19.63
N ALA A 7 -11.25 -10.74 -20.46
CA ALA A 7 -11.59 -10.29 -21.82
C ALA A 7 -10.31 -9.67 -22.40
N GLU A 8 -9.69 -10.39 -23.34
CA GLU A 8 -8.37 -10.10 -23.94
C GLU A 8 -7.19 -10.23 -22.95
N ARG A 9 -6.14 -10.96 -23.36
CA ARG A 9 -4.95 -11.30 -22.55
C ARG A 9 -4.09 -10.06 -22.20
N ARG A 10 -4.59 -9.15 -21.36
CA ARG A 10 -3.78 -8.12 -20.72
C ARG A 10 -3.64 -8.47 -19.24
N VAL A 11 -2.42 -8.84 -18.86
CA VAL A 11 -2.04 -9.04 -17.46
C VAL A 11 -2.09 -7.70 -16.76
N GLN A 12 -3.04 -7.52 -15.84
CA GLN A 12 -3.11 -6.30 -15.05
C GLN A 12 -2.13 -6.42 -13.87
N ARG A 13 -1.31 -5.38 -13.68
CA ARG A 13 -0.25 -5.38 -12.68
C ARG A 13 -0.49 -4.31 -11.64
N TRP A 14 -0.34 -4.73 -10.40
CA TRP A 14 -0.64 -3.94 -9.22
C TRP A 14 0.49 -4.07 -8.18
N GLY A 15 0.58 -3.07 -7.31
CA GLY A 15 1.55 -2.99 -6.24
C GLY A 15 1.13 -3.75 -4.98
N GLY A 16 2.10 -3.91 -4.08
CA GLY A 16 1.89 -4.30 -2.70
C GLY A 16 3.18 -4.64 -2.00
N SER A 17 3.05 -5.16 -0.81
CA SER A 17 4.12 -5.18 0.19
C SER A 17 4.16 -6.51 0.92
N ILE A 18 5.35 -7.10 1.02
CA ILE A 18 5.55 -8.26 1.87
C ILE A 18 5.49 -7.77 3.32
N ILE A 19 4.64 -8.38 4.14
CA ILE A 19 4.52 -8.03 5.57
C ILE A 19 4.95 -9.18 6.48
N SER A 20 4.98 -10.41 5.96
CA SER A 20 5.61 -11.57 6.60
C SER A 20 5.95 -12.68 5.60
N GLN A 21 6.41 -13.84 6.07
CA GLN A 21 6.75 -14.98 5.20
C GLN A 21 5.54 -15.53 4.45
N ARG A 22 4.33 -15.37 4.99
CA ARG A 22 3.09 -15.88 4.36
C ARG A 22 2.13 -14.82 3.86
N TRP A 23 2.43 -13.53 4.06
CA TRP A 23 1.44 -12.49 3.86
C TRP A 23 1.96 -11.31 3.05
N VAL A 24 1.15 -10.91 2.08
CA VAL A 24 1.32 -9.71 1.26
C VAL A 24 0.12 -8.79 1.46
N LEU A 25 0.39 -7.51 1.68
CA LEU A 25 -0.60 -6.46 1.88
C LEU A 25 -0.77 -5.64 0.60
N THR A 26 -2.02 -5.35 0.24
CA THR A 26 -2.41 -4.60 -0.96
C THR A 26 -3.76 -3.90 -0.77
N ALA A 27 -4.25 -3.22 -1.81
CA ALA A 27 -5.58 -2.61 -1.83
C ALA A 27 -6.65 -3.65 -2.22
N ALA A 28 -7.90 -3.44 -1.83
CA ALA A 28 -9.00 -4.33 -2.19
C ALA A 28 -9.39 -4.17 -3.67
N HIS A 29 -9.39 -2.94 -4.20
CA HIS A 29 -9.75 -2.67 -5.60
C HIS A 29 -8.83 -3.37 -6.60
N VAL A 30 -7.60 -3.70 -6.19
CA VAL A 30 -6.63 -4.45 -7.00
C VAL A 30 -7.12 -5.86 -7.33
N LEU A 31 -8.01 -6.40 -6.50
CA LEU A 31 -8.57 -7.74 -6.63
C LEU A 31 -9.92 -7.75 -7.34
N GLN A 32 -10.44 -6.59 -7.74
CA GLN A 32 -11.76 -6.41 -8.34
C GLN A 32 -11.64 -6.04 -9.83
N GLY A 33 -12.42 -6.72 -10.67
CA GLY A 33 -12.56 -6.45 -12.08
C GLY A 33 -13.36 -5.19 -12.38
N ALA A 34 -13.37 -4.77 -13.65
CA ALA A 34 -14.14 -3.62 -14.11
C ALA A 34 -15.66 -3.85 -14.06
N ASP A 35 -16.07 -5.11 -14.04
CA ASP A 35 -17.44 -5.59 -13.80
C ASP A 35 -17.88 -5.50 -12.34
N GLY A 36 -16.94 -5.25 -11.42
CA GLY A 36 -17.18 -5.23 -9.98
C GLY A 36 -17.02 -6.60 -9.31
N ASP A 37 -16.73 -7.65 -10.06
CA ASP A 37 -16.53 -8.99 -9.51
C ASP A 37 -15.07 -9.17 -9.05
N PHE A 38 -14.87 -9.95 -8.00
CA PHE A 38 -13.50 -10.28 -7.56
C PHE A 38 -12.87 -11.37 -8.41
N TYR A 39 -11.59 -11.22 -8.72
CA TYR A 39 -10.85 -12.21 -9.50
C TYR A 39 -10.75 -13.55 -8.77
N ASP A 40 -10.81 -14.65 -9.52
CA ASP A 40 -10.51 -15.99 -8.96
C ASP A 40 -9.05 -16.02 -8.47
N ARG A 41 -8.83 -16.51 -7.24
CA ARG A 41 -7.49 -16.62 -6.65
C ARG A 41 -6.45 -17.31 -7.54
N LYS A 42 -6.87 -18.24 -8.40
CA LYS A 42 -5.99 -18.97 -9.33
C LYS A 42 -5.45 -18.10 -10.46
N THR A 43 -6.06 -16.95 -10.71
CA THR A 43 -5.58 -16.00 -11.74
C THR A 43 -4.60 -14.97 -11.18
N ILE A 44 -4.40 -14.96 -9.86
CA ILE A 44 -3.54 -14.00 -9.17
C ILE A 44 -2.19 -14.64 -8.85
N THR A 45 -1.13 -13.94 -9.22
CA THR A 45 0.24 -14.32 -8.85
C THR A 45 1.01 -13.13 -8.29
N VAL A 46 1.95 -13.43 -7.40
CA VAL A 46 2.84 -12.43 -6.79
C VAL A 46 4.24 -12.58 -7.36
N LEU A 47 4.79 -11.45 -7.81
CA LEU A 47 6.19 -11.34 -8.19
C LEU A 47 6.90 -10.53 -7.11
N ALA A 48 7.99 -11.06 -6.57
CA ALA A 48 8.75 -10.46 -5.48
C ALA A 48 10.25 -10.43 -5.79
N GLY A 49 10.97 -9.41 -5.28
CA GLY A 49 12.40 -9.23 -5.54
C GLY A 49 12.73 -8.79 -6.96
N VAL A 50 11.77 -8.15 -7.63
CA VAL A 50 11.85 -7.68 -9.01
C VAL A 50 12.16 -6.19 -9.01
N ILE A 51 13.08 -5.75 -9.88
CA ILE A 51 13.40 -4.33 -10.10
C ILE A 51 12.95 -3.91 -11.50
N LYS A 52 13.22 -4.76 -12.50
CA LYS A 52 12.73 -4.57 -13.86
C LYS A 52 11.37 -5.20 -14.00
N ARG A 53 10.43 -4.44 -14.54
CA ARG A 53 9.15 -4.96 -14.99
C ARG A 53 9.42 -6.16 -15.90
N PRO A 54 8.90 -7.35 -15.56
CA PRO A 54 9.13 -8.51 -16.38
C PRO A 54 8.41 -8.35 -17.71
N THR A 55 9.18 -8.30 -18.80
CA THR A 55 8.69 -8.47 -20.16
C THR A 55 8.72 -9.96 -20.51
N GLU A 56 8.00 -10.39 -21.55
CA GLU A 56 7.97 -11.80 -21.99
C GLU A 56 9.38 -12.39 -22.26
N ALA A 57 10.40 -11.54 -22.44
CA ALA A 57 11.77 -11.91 -22.81
C ALA A 57 12.78 -12.01 -21.64
N GLN A 58 12.40 -11.74 -20.38
CA GLN A 58 13.33 -11.81 -19.23
C GLN A 58 13.06 -13.01 -18.33
N THR A 59 14.12 -13.51 -17.67
CA THR A 59 14.04 -14.48 -16.56
C THR A 59 13.28 -13.85 -15.39
N VAL A 60 11.96 -13.98 -15.41
CA VAL A 60 11.09 -13.59 -14.31
C VAL A 60 11.37 -14.52 -13.14
N PRO A 61 11.55 -14.01 -11.90
CA PRO A 61 11.55 -14.87 -10.72
C PRO A 61 10.30 -15.75 -10.74
N PRO A 62 10.37 -17.00 -10.24
CA PRO A 62 9.20 -17.87 -10.16
C PRO A 62 8.05 -17.12 -9.49
N ALA A 63 6.91 -17.09 -10.18
CA ALA A 63 5.73 -16.45 -9.66
C ALA A 63 5.27 -17.20 -8.41
N LEU A 64 4.99 -16.46 -7.34
CA LEU A 64 4.51 -17.01 -6.09
C LEU A 64 2.99 -17.12 -6.18
N GLU A 65 2.48 -18.33 -5.97
CA GLU A 65 1.05 -18.62 -5.93
C GLU A 65 0.44 -18.23 -4.59
N ILE A 66 -0.81 -17.80 -4.60
CA ILE A 66 -1.59 -17.53 -3.40
C ILE A 66 -2.45 -18.73 -3.01
N GLU A 67 -2.56 -18.99 -1.71
CA GLU A 67 -3.53 -19.93 -1.16
C GLU A 67 -4.93 -19.33 -1.19
N ASN A 68 -5.07 -18.09 -0.74
CA ASN A 68 -6.31 -17.33 -0.76
C ASN A 68 -6.02 -15.82 -0.60
N TYR A 69 -7.05 -14.99 -0.72
CA TYR A 69 -7.01 -13.59 -0.30
C TYR A 69 -8.19 -13.24 0.60
N ILE A 70 -8.01 -12.18 1.39
CA ILE A 70 -9.00 -11.64 2.31
C ILE A 70 -9.18 -10.17 1.97
N VAL A 71 -10.37 -9.80 1.51
CA VAL A 71 -10.80 -8.42 1.33
C VAL A 71 -11.51 -7.97 2.61
N HIS A 72 -11.28 -6.73 3.04
CA HIS A 72 -12.01 -6.19 4.18
C HIS A 72 -13.53 -6.23 3.93
N SER A 73 -14.32 -6.72 4.89
CA SER A 73 -15.78 -6.93 4.73
C SER A 73 -16.54 -5.66 4.34
N ASP A 74 -16.08 -4.53 4.88
CA ASP A 74 -16.70 -3.23 4.67
C ASP A 74 -16.18 -2.50 3.41
N TYR A 75 -15.37 -3.17 2.58
CA TYR A 75 -14.90 -2.60 1.33
C TYR A 75 -16.08 -2.30 0.40
N LYS A 76 -16.16 -1.03 -0.01
CA LYS A 76 -17.15 -0.53 -0.95
C LYS A 76 -16.65 0.71 -1.65
N THR A 77 -17.13 0.93 -2.87
CA THR A 77 -16.85 2.11 -3.67
C THR A 77 -18.12 2.93 -3.81
N GLU A 78 -18.13 4.11 -3.19
CA GLU A 78 -19.26 5.05 -3.24
C GLU A 78 -18.87 6.25 -4.10
N VAL A 79 -19.60 6.51 -5.18
CA VAL A 79 -19.35 7.64 -6.10
C VAL A 79 -17.88 7.67 -6.59
N GLY A 80 -17.31 6.50 -6.86
CA GLY A 80 -15.92 6.36 -7.32
C GLY A 80 -14.86 6.52 -6.22
N VAL A 81 -15.26 6.70 -4.95
CA VAL A 81 -14.35 6.79 -3.81
C VAL A 81 -14.40 5.47 -3.03
N PRO A 82 -13.30 4.68 -3.00
CA PRO A 82 -13.26 3.45 -2.24
C PRO A 82 -13.09 3.73 -0.75
N SER A 83 -13.74 2.90 0.07
CA SER A 83 -13.62 2.87 1.53
C SER A 83 -13.22 1.47 1.97
N PHE A 84 -12.46 1.37 3.07
CA PHE A 84 -11.85 0.11 3.52
C PHE A 84 -11.07 -0.61 2.40
N ASP A 85 -10.35 0.16 1.59
CA ASP A 85 -9.59 -0.33 0.43
C ASP A 85 -8.28 -1.00 0.86
N ILE A 86 -8.42 -2.21 1.40
CA ILE A 86 -7.35 -3.02 1.93
C ILE A 86 -7.66 -4.50 1.75
N ALA A 87 -6.64 -5.26 1.37
CA ALA A 87 -6.71 -6.71 1.25
C ALA A 87 -5.38 -7.37 1.64
N LEU A 88 -5.48 -8.63 2.06
CA LEU A 88 -4.36 -9.49 2.42
C LEU A 88 -4.33 -10.70 1.50
N LEU A 89 -3.16 -10.99 0.95
CA LEU A 89 -2.92 -12.22 0.19
C LEU A 89 -2.15 -13.19 1.07
N ARG A 90 -2.70 -14.40 1.23
CA ARG A 90 -2.00 -15.50 1.86
C ARG A 90 -1.25 -16.28 0.80
N MET A 91 0.06 -16.34 0.90
CA MET A 91 0.88 -17.13 -0.03
C MET A 91 0.58 -18.62 0.12
N LYS A 92 0.81 -19.42 -0.92
CA LYS A 92 0.68 -20.89 -0.89
C LYS A 92 1.89 -21.58 -0.28
N GLU A 93 3.08 -20.98 -0.45
CA GLU A 93 4.35 -21.39 0.14
C GLU A 93 5.00 -20.21 0.87
N ASP A 94 5.92 -20.50 1.81
CA ASP A 94 6.68 -19.46 2.51
C ASP A 94 7.57 -18.66 1.53
N ILE A 95 7.54 -17.35 1.68
CA ILE A 95 8.47 -16.45 0.99
C ILE A 95 9.85 -16.62 1.62
N VAL A 96 10.80 -17.17 0.86
CA VAL A 96 12.21 -17.21 1.26
C VAL A 96 12.78 -15.79 1.24
N PHE A 97 13.16 -15.28 2.41
CA PHE A 97 13.76 -13.96 2.53
C PHE A 97 15.23 -13.95 2.10
N ASP A 98 15.63 -12.85 1.47
CA ASP A 98 17.00 -12.62 1.01
C ASP A 98 17.30 -11.11 0.95
N HIS A 99 18.26 -10.69 0.11
CA HIS A 99 18.61 -9.29 -0.06
C HIS A 99 17.63 -8.50 -0.96
N LYS A 100 16.71 -9.18 -1.65
CA LYS A 100 15.69 -8.59 -2.54
C LYS A 100 14.25 -8.79 -2.03
N ARG A 101 14.04 -9.78 -1.17
CA ARG A 101 12.74 -10.16 -0.60
C ARG A 101 12.80 -10.02 0.90
N ARG A 102 12.20 -8.95 1.43
CA ARG A 102 12.11 -8.69 2.86
C ARG A 102 10.76 -8.08 3.19
N PRO A 103 10.23 -8.36 4.40
CA PRO A 103 9.03 -7.70 4.85
C PRO A 103 9.33 -6.23 5.18
N VAL A 104 8.33 -5.37 4.95
CA VAL A 104 8.34 -3.99 5.45
C VAL A 104 7.84 -3.96 6.90
N CYS A 105 8.31 -3.01 7.69
CA CYS A 105 7.76 -2.80 9.03
C CYS A 105 6.36 -2.20 8.92
N LEU A 106 5.42 -2.70 9.73
CA LEU A 106 4.09 -2.11 9.84
C LEU A 106 4.01 -1.20 11.07
N PRO A 107 3.12 -0.20 11.09
CA PRO A 107 2.93 0.62 12.27
C PRO A 107 2.46 -0.26 13.41
N CYS A 108 2.73 0.15 14.64
CA CYS A 108 2.20 -0.56 15.79
C CYS A 108 2.69 -2.02 15.96
N THR A 109 3.72 -2.47 15.26
CA THR A 109 4.44 -3.70 15.65
C THR A 109 5.42 -3.39 16.79
N VAL A 110 5.75 -4.40 17.61
CA VAL A 110 6.83 -4.31 18.59
C VAL A 110 8.13 -3.95 17.87
N GLY A 111 8.91 -2.99 18.38
CA GLY A 111 10.12 -2.46 17.74
C GLY A 111 9.91 -1.27 16.79
N VAL A 112 8.73 -1.11 16.18
CA VAL A 112 8.36 0.11 15.42
C VAL A 112 7.79 1.19 16.34
N SER A 113 7.08 0.76 17.38
CA SER A 113 6.52 1.59 18.44
C SER A 113 7.60 2.34 19.25
N GLU A 114 8.83 1.83 19.27
CA GLU A 114 10.00 2.45 19.93
C GLU A 114 10.67 3.54 19.07
N VAL A 115 10.36 3.56 17.77
CA VAL A 115 11.02 4.39 16.75
C VAL A 115 10.17 5.59 16.33
N LEU A 116 8.85 5.54 16.57
CA LEU A 116 7.95 6.67 16.37
C LEU A 116 7.94 7.56 17.63
N PRO A 117 7.86 8.90 17.51
CA PRO A 117 7.89 9.80 18.66
C PRO A 117 6.75 9.46 19.63
N LEU A 118 7.12 9.20 20.89
CA LEU A 118 6.20 8.86 21.97
C LEU A 118 5.33 10.10 22.32
N PRO A 119 3.99 10.02 22.28
CA PRO A 119 3.20 10.69 23.29
C PRO A 119 3.54 10.04 24.63
N SER A 120 3.61 10.82 25.69
CA SER A 120 3.82 10.29 27.03
C SER A 120 2.75 9.23 27.36
N GLN A 121 3.20 7.98 27.53
CA GLN A 121 2.57 6.80 28.15
C GLN A 121 2.18 5.63 27.21
N ASN A 122 2.91 4.52 27.39
CA ASN A 122 2.54 3.10 27.21
C ASN A 122 1.83 2.67 25.90
N TRP A 123 2.62 2.56 24.82
CA TRP A 123 2.25 1.91 23.56
C TRP A 123 2.05 0.37 23.64
N THR A 124 2.42 -0.28 24.74
CA THR A 124 2.47 -1.75 24.82
C THR A 124 1.12 -2.43 25.02
N SER A 125 0.06 -1.70 25.43
CA SER A 125 -1.23 -2.35 25.71
C SER A 125 -2.31 -2.13 24.65
N ARG A 126 -2.37 -1.00 23.96
CA ARG A 126 -3.40 -0.73 22.93
C ARG A 126 -2.89 0.32 21.98
N CYS A 127 -2.85 0.02 20.70
CA CYS A 127 -2.71 1.04 19.67
C CYS A 127 -4.04 1.78 19.66
N HIS A 128 -4.16 2.86 20.42
CA HIS A 128 -5.42 3.58 20.43
C HIS A 128 -5.61 4.15 19.03
N HIS A 129 -6.83 4.02 18.51
CA HIS A 129 -7.28 4.60 17.24
C HIS A 129 -6.99 6.12 17.11
N GLN A 130 -6.56 6.77 18.19
CA GLN A 130 -6.26 8.18 18.34
C GLN A 130 -4.75 8.52 18.20
N ASP A 131 -3.84 7.55 18.23
CA ASP A 131 -2.39 7.80 18.40
C ASP A 131 -1.59 7.92 17.08
N MET A 132 -2.22 7.58 15.96
CA MET A 132 -1.77 7.97 14.61
C MET A 132 -2.95 8.58 13.87
N VAL A 133 -3.55 9.54 14.54
CA VAL A 133 -4.38 10.50 13.85
C VAL A 133 -3.40 11.35 13.03
N LEU A 134 -3.27 11.00 11.74
CA LEU A 134 -2.62 11.87 10.75
C LEU A 134 -3.30 13.26 10.66
N THR A 135 -4.40 13.47 11.41
CA THR A 135 -5.04 14.77 11.64
C THR A 135 -4.54 15.42 12.94
N GLY A 136 -3.32 15.97 12.89
CA GLY A 136 -3.05 17.29 13.48
C GLY A 136 -3.20 17.53 14.99
N LEU A 137 -3.38 16.57 15.89
CA LEU A 137 -3.42 16.85 17.33
C LEU A 137 -2.62 15.82 18.15
N GLY A 138 -1.29 15.99 18.14
CA GLY A 138 -0.41 15.20 19.00
C GLY A 138 1.09 15.41 18.76
N GLY A 139 1.52 16.63 18.43
CA GLY A 139 2.93 16.99 18.29
C GLY A 139 3.19 17.90 17.10
N ALA A 140 3.06 19.21 17.32
CA ALA A 140 3.63 20.39 16.63
C ALA A 140 3.95 20.43 15.11
N ASP A 141 3.85 19.39 14.29
CA ASP A 141 4.36 19.46 12.91
C ASP A 141 3.70 18.50 11.92
N TYR A 142 2.48 18.85 11.51
CA TYR A 142 1.82 18.24 10.34
C TYR A 142 2.63 18.47 9.05
N ARG A 143 3.60 19.39 9.03
CA ARG A 143 4.39 19.77 7.85
C ARG A 143 5.57 18.83 7.56
N ALA A 144 5.79 17.77 8.35
CA ALA A 144 7.04 17.00 8.32
C ALA A 144 6.89 15.48 8.09
N VAL A 145 5.71 14.97 7.71
CA VAL A 145 5.58 13.56 7.29
C VAL A 145 5.75 13.46 5.78
N SER A 146 7.01 13.44 5.36
CA SER A 146 7.39 13.03 4.01
C SER A 146 7.73 11.54 4.01
N GLY A 147 7.22 10.84 2.99
CA GLY A 147 7.45 9.43 2.74
C GLY A 147 7.80 9.19 1.28
N PHE A 148 7.82 7.91 0.93
CA PHE A 148 8.11 7.44 -0.40
C PHE A 148 7.00 6.51 -0.86
N VAL A 149 6.58 6.71 -2.09
CA VAL A 149 5.80 5.73 -2.84
C VAL A 149 6.72 5.06 -3.85
N SER A 150 6.49 3.79 -4.11
CA SER A 150 7.27 3.02 -5.08
C SER A 150 6.37 2.15 -5.92
N GLY A 151 6.70 2.03 -7.19
CA GLY A 151 6.04 1.10 -8.08
C GLY A 151 6.49 1.27 -9.52
N TRP A 152 5.75 0.60 -10.40
CA TRP A 152 5.98 0.66 -11.84
C TRP A 152 4.87 1.45 -12.51
N GLY A 153 4.23 2.39 -11.83
CA GLY A 153 3.16 3.19 -12.41
C GLY A 153 3.57 3.95 -13.66
N LEU A 154 2.58 4.59 -14.29
CA LEU A 154 2.83 5.62 -15.30
C LEU A 154 3.74 6.71 -14.74
N THR A 155 4.63 7.22 -15.58
CA THR A 155 5.52 8.34 -15.23
C THR A 155 5.21 9.52 -16.14
N GLU A 156 5.47 10.75 -15.69
CA GLU A 156 5.28 11.97 -16.49
C GLU A 156 6.05 11.94 -17.84
N LYS A 157 7.08 11.11 -17.94
CA LYS A 157 7.96 10.99 -19.12
C LYS A 157 7.45 10.02 -20.16
N SER A 158 6.40 9.22 -19.86
CA SER A 158 5.97 8.15 -20.74
C SER A 158 4.49 7.81 -20.56
N PRO A 159 3.69 7.71 -21.65
CA PRO A 159 2.34 7.17 -21.59
C PRO A 159 2.32 5.66 -21.28
N TRP A 160 3.50 5.03 -21.25
CA TRP A 160 3.72 3.64 -20.86
C TRP A 160 4.31 3.59 -19.47
N ALA A 161 3.83 2.62 -18.70
CA ALA A 161 4.25 2.49 -17.32
C ALA A 161 5.74 2.06 -17.24
N SER A 162 6.46 2.48 -16.21
CA SER A 162 7.94 2.36 -16.14
C SER A 162 8.47 0.93 -16.23
N GLU A 163 9.52 0.72 -17.02
CA GLU A 163 10.25 -0.56 -17.06
C GLU A 163 11.06 -0.80 -15.79
N ASP A 164 11.59 0.26 -15.18
CA ASP A 164 12.32 0.17 -13.92
C ASP A 164 11.41 0.54 -12.73
N LEU A 165 11.65 -0.08 -11.58
CA LEU A 165 11.00 0.31 -10.34
C LEU A 165 11.43 1.73 -9.99
N VAL A 166 10.47 2.63 -9.88
CA VAL A 166 10.71 4.02 -9.50
C VAL A 166 10.17 4.28 -8.10
N HIS A 167 10.74 5.28 -7.44
CA HIS A 167 10.22 5.79 -6.19
C HIS A 167 10.21 7.32 -6.19
N GLY A 168 9.26 7.91 -5.49
CA GLY A 168 9.10 9.35 -5.40
C GLY A 168 8.88 9.80 -3.97
N ALA A 169 9.49 10.93 -3.60
CA ALA A 169 9.27 11.55 -2.29
C ALA A 169 7.99 12.39 -2.31
N ILE A 170 7.13 12.17 -1.32
CA ILE A 170 5.78 12.72 -1.26
C ILE A 170 5.46 13.11 0.18
N SER A 171 4.72 14.21 0.37
CA SER A 171 4.38 14.72 1.69
C SER A 171 2.89 14.58 1.97
N VAL A 172 2.58 14.05 3.16
CA VAL A 172 1.21 14.00 3.68
C VAL A 172 0.68 15.43 3.80
N GLN A 173 -0.55 15.64 3.36
CA GLN A 173 -1.19 16.94 3.39
C GLN A 173 -2.23 17.03 4.53
N PRO A 174 -2.46 18.25 5.07
CA PRO A 174 -3.57 18.50 5.97
C PRO A 174 -4.90 18.06 5.36
N ARG A 175 -5.79 17.53 6.21
CA ARG A 175 -7.10 17.01 5.78
C ARG A 175 -7.94 18.08 5.07
N GLU A 176 -7.78 19.32 5.47
CA GLU A 176 -8.49 20.48 4.91
C GLU A 176 -8.09 20.73 3.45
N LEU A 177 -6.85 20.39 3.07
CA LEU A 177 -6.34 20.51 1.70
C LEU A 177 -6.69 19.31 0.81
N CYS A 178 -7.07 18.18 1.41
CA CYS A 178 -7.44 16.97 0.67
C CYS A 178 -8.82 17.05 -0.02
N GLY A 179 -9.65 18.01 0.38
CA GLY A 179 -11.07 18.08 -0.01
C GLY A 179 -11.93 17.15 0.84
N ALA A 180 -12.83 17.74 1.64
CA ALA A 180 -13.59 17.02 2.67
C ALA A 180 -14.46 15.86 2.14
N ALA A 181 -14.91 15.93 0.88
CA ALA A 181 -15.72 14.88 0.25
C ALA A 181 -14.92 13.62 -0.14
N LEU A 182 -13.59 13.70 -0.17
CA LEU A 182 -12.70 12.64 -0.65
C LEU A 182 -11.89 12.00 0.47
N VAL A 183 -12.16 12.33 1.74
CA VAL A 183 -11.42 11.78 2.87
C VAL A 183 -12.38 11.37 3.98
N ASN A 184 -12.32 10.10 4.39
CA ASN A 184 -12.93 9.57 5.62
C ASN A 184 -11.83 9.30 6.68
N GLU A 185 -12.15 8.79 7.87
CA GLU A 185 -11.14 8.53 8.91
C GLU A 185 -10.10 7.47 8.52
N GLY A 186 -10.39 6.61 7.53
CA GLY A 186 -9.52 5.54 7.07
C GLY A 186 -8.57 5.94 5.96
N VAL A 187 -8.58 7.21 5.52
CA VAL A 187 -7.80 7.69 4.38
C VAL A 187 -7.01 8.93 4.77
N PHE A 188 -5.79 9.06 4.23
CA PHE A 188 -5.05 10.31 4.20
C PHE A 188 -4.69 10.67 2.76
N CYS A 189 -4.43 11.95 2.52
CA CYS A 189 -3.96 12.39 1.22
C CYS A 189 -2.51 12.89 1.31
N ALA A 190 -1.83 12.80 0.17
CA ALA A 190 -0.46 13.25 0.07
C ALA A 190 -0.20 13.72 -1.37
N ASN A 191 0.66 14.71 -1.51
CA ASN A 191 1.14 15.19 -2.80
C ASN A 191 2.57 15.73 -2.69
N SER A 192 3.16 16.02 -3.83
CA SER A 192 4.41 16.75 -3.95
C SER A 192 4.49 17.41 -5.32
N VAL A 193 5.33 18.43 -5.45
CA VAL A 193 5.61 19.03 -6.76
C VAL A 193 6.52 18.09 -7.53
N GLY A 194 6.07 17.64 -8.71
CA GLY A 194 6.81 16.77 -9.63
C GLY A 194 6.79 15.28 -9.27
N VAL A 195 6.01 14.86 -8.27
CA VAL A 195 5.87 13.46 -7.87
C VAL A 195 4.40 13.14 -7.60
N ASP A 196 3.88 12.12 -8.28
CA ASP A 196 2.53 11.59 -8.05
C ASP A 196 2.54 10.05 -8.05
N ALA A 197 1.65 9.44 -7.26
CA ALA A 197 1.38 8.01 -7.31
C ALA A 197 0.33 7.78 -8.40
N CYS A 198 0.64 6.95 -9.40
CA CYS A 198 -0.21 6.86 -10.59
C CYS A 198 -0.67 5.44 -10.92
N LYS A 199 -1.43 5.29 -12.02
CA LYS A 199 -1.91 4.00 -12.49
C LYS A 199 -0.75 3.01 -12.61
N GLY A 200 -0.87 1.89 -11.89
CA GLY A 200 0.16 0.84 -11.78
C GLY A 200 0.90 0.83 -10.45
N ASP A 201 0.78 1.88 -9.63
CA ASP A 201 1.24 1.90 -8.23
C ASP A 201 0.15 1.47 -7.23
N SER A 202 -1.11 1.40 -7.68
CA SER A 202 -2.28 0.94 -6.91
C SER A 202 -1.99 -0.33 -6.11
N GLY A 203 -2.33 -0.30 -4.82
CA GLY A 203 -2.01 -1.36 -3.86
C GLY A 203 -0.58 -1.33 -3.33
N GLY A 204 0.29 -0.50 -3.89
CA GLY A 204 1.68 -0.30 -3.47
C GLY A 204 1.82 0.42 -2.13
N PRO A 205 3.01 0.36 -1.51
CA PRO A 205 3.22 0.92 -0.19
C PRO A 205 3.53 2.42 -0.22
N PHE A 206 2.98 3.16 0.74
CA PHE A 206 3.51 4.45 1.19
C PHE A 206 4.36 4.20 2.43
N VAL A 207 5.66 4.46 2.36
CA VAL A 207 6.61 4.20 3.45
C VAL A 207 7.26 5.47 3.98
N ILE A 208 7.53 5.51 5.27
CA ILE A 208 8.38 6.53 5.90
C ILE A 208 9.66 5.89 6.42
N LYS A 209 10.71 6.70 6.53
CA LYS A 209 11.96 6.29 7.17
C LYS A 209 12.08 6.98 8.53
N ARG A 210 12.19 6.18 9.60
CA ARG A 210 12.39 6.66 10.98
C ARG A 210 13.43 5.77 11.66
N ASN A 211 14.42 6.38 12.32
CA ASN A 211 15.57 5.71 12.97
C ASN A 211 16.14 4.52 12.18
N GLY A 212 16.37 4.71 10.88
CA GLY A 212 16.94 3.68 10.01
C GLY A 212 15.99 2.56 9.56
N ARG A 213 14.74 2.53 10.04
CA ARG A 213 13.70 1.56 9.63
C ARG A 213 12.73 2.15 8.61
N TRP A 214 12.29 1.30 7.69
CA TRP A 214 11.25 1.61 6.71
C TRP A 214 9.91 1.09 7.21
N ILE A 215 8.98 2.00 7.45
CA ILE A 215 7.66 1.70 8.02
C ILE A 215 6.61 2.06 6.99
N GLN A 216 5.79 1.10 6.58
CA GLN A 216 4.66 1.38 5.72
C GLN A 216 3.53 1.99 6.55
N ILE A 217 3.05 3.18 6.18
CA ILE A 217 1.93 3.84 6.89
C ILE A 217 0.69 3.97 6.00
N GLY A 218 0.80 3.66 4.71
CA GLY A 218 -0.33 3.67 3.80
C GLY A 218 -0.25 2.69 2.63
N ILE A 219 -1.37 2.54 1.95
CA ILE A 219 -1.53 1.80 0.70
C ILE A 219 -2.04 2.76 -0.37
N VAL A 220 -1.41 2.79 -1.55
CA VAL A 220 -1.89 3.57 -2.70
C VAL A 220 -3.29 3.09 -3.08
N SER A 221 -4.29 3.97 -3.00
CA SER A 221 -5.71 3.61 -3.18
C SER A 221 -6.30 4.26 -4.43
N TYR A 222 -6.50 5.58 -4.42
CA TYR A 222 -7.05 6.34 -5.55
C TYR A 222 -6.37 7.70 -5.69
N GLY A 223 -6.65 8.43 -6.77
CA GLY A 223 -6.03 9.71 -7.06
C GLY A 223 -6.87 10.55 -8.00
N SER A 224 -6.60 11.86 -8.01
CA SER A 224 -7.47 12.84 -8.67
C SER A 224 -7.31 12.93 -10.19
N SER A 225 -6.40 12.20 -10.84
CA SER A 225 -6.25 12.32 -12.30
C SER A 225 -5.90 11.01 -13.02
N TYR A 226 -6.44 10.88 -14.23
CA TYR A 226 -6.09 9.83 -15.19
C TYR A 226 -4.63 9.94 -15.72
N TRP A 227 -3.93 11.05 -15.46
CA TRP A 227 -2.72 11.47 -16.20
C TRP A 227 -1.51 11.85 -15.33
N CYS A 228 -1.45 11.46 -14.05
CA CYS A 228 -0.30 11.72 -13.16
C CYS A 228 0.20 13.17 -13.22
N MET A 229 -0.72 14.15 -13.25
CA MET A 229 -0.34 15.54 -13.53
C MET A 229 0.45 16.11 -12.34
N ASN A 230 1.41 16.98 -12.61
CA ASN A 230 2.25 17.56 -11.56
C ASN A 230 1.39 18.23 -10.47
N GLY A 231 1.56 17.79 -9.21
CA GLY A 231 0.87 18.34 -8.04
C GLY A 231 -0.50 17.75 -7.74
N THR A 232 -0.94 16.69 -8.45
CA THR A 232 -2.20 16.02 -8.13
C THR A 232 -2.16 15.33 -6.77
N MET A 233 -3.35 15.20 -6.17
CA MET A 233 -3.51 14.62 -4.85
C MET A 233 -3.70 13.11 -4.97
N GLY A 234 -2.82 12.36 -4.31
CA GLY A 234 -2.98 10.93 -4.10
C GLY A 234 -3.67 10.65 -2.76
N PHE A 235 -4.47 9.60 -2.71
CA PHE A 235 -5.20 9.15 -1.53
C PHE A 235 -4.78 7.74 -1.15
N TYR A 236 -4.61 7.54 0.15
CA TYR A 236 -3.96 6.36 0.71
C TYR A 236 -4.78 5.78 1.85
N THR A 237 -4.98 4.46 1.85
CA THR A 237 -5.57 3.75 2.99
C THR A 237 -4.62 3.83 4.18
N SER A 238 -5.10 4.35 5.31
CA SER A 238 -4.31 4.62 6.52
C SER A 238 -4.09 3.36 7.35
N LEU A 239 -2.94 2.70 7.20
CA LEU A 239 -2.63 1.46 7.91
C LEU A 239 -2.77 1.51 9.43
N PRO A 240 -2.42 2.61 10.12
CA PRO A 240 -2.67 2.72 11.55
C PRO A 240 -4.11 2.40 11.97
N LYS A 241 -5.10 2.80 11.16
CA LYS A 241 -6.53 2.54 11.41
C LYS A 241 -6.87 1.05 11.23
N PHE A 242 -6.18 0.36 10.33
CA PHE A 242 -6.44 -1.03 9.95
C PHE A 242 -5.56 -2.06 10.66
N MET A 243 -4.59 -1.64 11.49
CA MET A 243 -3.75 -2.57 12.25
C MET A 243 -4.52 -3.58 13.11
N PRO A 244 -5.65 -3.23 13.78
CA PRO A 244 -6.46 -4.22 14.50
C PRO A 244 -6.96 -5.33 13.58
N TRP A 245 -7.50 -4.97 12.41
CA TRP A 245 -7.96 -5.93 11.40
C TRP A 245 -6.81 -6.77 10.84
N ILE A 246 -5.66 -6.14 10.51
CA ILE A 246 -4.48 -6.88 10.01
C ILE A 246 -4.04 -7.94 11.03
N ARG A 247 -3.98 -7.60 12.33
CA ARG A 247 -3.59 -8.55 13.37
C ARG A 247 -4.61 -9.67 13.55
N GLU A 248 -5.90 -9.37 13.45
CA GLU A 248 -6.95 -10.38 13.51
C GLU A 248 -6.81 -11.41 12.39
N GLN A 249 -6.53 -10.95 11.17
CA GLN A 249 -6.42 -11.84 10.00
C GLN A 249 -5.08 -12.59 9.92
N VAL A 250 -3.97 -11.91 10.24
CA VAL A 250 -2.62 -12.46 10.10
C VAL A 250 -2.18 -13.24 11.35
N GLY A 251 -2.70 -12.88 12.53
CA GLY A 251 -2.39 -13.54 13.79
C GLY A 251 -0.89 -13.51 14.13
N THR A 252 -0.37 -14.67 14.52
CA THR A 252 1.04 -14.82 14.93
C THR A 252 2.03 -14.71 13.77
N ASP A 253 1.59 -14.84 12.52
CA ASP A 253 2.48 -14.74 11.35
C ASP A 253 3.04 -13.32 11.15
N LEU A 254 2.48 -12.32 11.85
CA LEU A 254 2.94 -10.95 11.82
C LEU A 254 4.22 -10.73 12.67
N VAL A 255 5.00 -11.80 12.92
CA VAL A 255 6.13 -11.80 13.86
C VAL A 255 7.00 -10.57 13.64
N TYR A 256 7.02 -9.76 14.69
CA TYR A 256 7.48 -8.38 14.79
C TYR A 256 8.74 -8.07 13.98
N THR A 257 8.54 -7.41 12.84
CA THR A 257 9.59 -6.69 12.09
C THR A 257 9.93 -5.36 12.75
#